data_AF-A0A4Q3WR85-F1
#
_entry.id   AF-A0A4Q3WR85-F1
#
_cell.length_a   1.000
_cell.length_b   1.000
_cell.length_c   1.000
_cell.angle_alpha   90.00
_cell.angle_beta   90.00
_cell.angle_gamma   90.00
#
_symmetry.space_group_name_H-M   'P 1'
#
loop_
_entity.id
_entity.type
_entity.pdbx_description
1 polymer ?
#
loop_
_entity_poly.entity_id
_entity_poly.type
_entity_poly.pdbx_seq_one_letter_code
_entity_poly.pdbx_strand_id
1 'polypeptide(L)'
;MAHDIPSFLREIEKIGQLKRITHPVSTKLEIAEIADRVIKAAGPALLFENVKETPDVPVAIGLFGSHERTALALHSSPTEIASRIGELIQTRPPNSLISMAHMGLKMIPTIQSLGIKRGKSGPCKDVILKGDDIDLSKLPVLTCWPQDGGPFVTLPMVFTHNPNNGRRNVGMYRVQIYDKNTTG
;
A
#
# COMPACT_ATOMS: atom_id res chain seq x y z
N MET A 1 1.31 10.83 -13.78
CA MET A 1 0.98 9.46 -13.36
C MET A 1 1.83 9.16 -12.15
N ALA A 2 1.16 9.02 -11.00
CA ALA A 2 1.82 8.69 -9.76
C ALA A 2 2.55 7.35 -9.88
N HIS A 3 3.77 7.32 -9.38
CA HIS A 3 4.64 6.14 -9.37
C HIS A 3 5.15 5.83 -7.95
N ASP A 4 4.77 6.65 -6.98
CA ASP A 4 5.04 6.51 -5.56
C ASP A 4 3.92 7.20 -4.75
N ILE A 5 3.91 6.98 -3.43
CA ILE A 5 2.91 7.58 -2.54
C ILE A 5 2.96 9.12 -2.56
N PRO A 6 4.14 9.80 -2.51
CA PRO A 6 4.19 11.26 -2.56
C PRO A 6 3.59 11.87 -3.85
N SER A 7 3.86 11.27 -5.01
CA SER A 7 3.26 11.70 -6.28
C SER A 7 1.77 11.42 -6.31
N PHE A 8 1.31 10.30 -5.75
CA PHE A 8 -0.12 9.99 -5.64
C PHE A 8 -0.85 11.03 -4.77
N LEU A 9 -0.31 11.36 -3.60
CA LEU A 9 -0.86 12.42 -2.73
C LEU A 9 -1.02 13.74 -3.47
N ARG A 10 -0.01 14.18 -4.24
CA ARG A 10 -0.10 15.39 -5.06
C ARG A 10 -1.15 15.29 -6.17
N GLU A 11 -1.35 14.12 -6.76
CA GLU A 11 -2.36 13.92 -7.79
C GLU A 11 -3.78 14.01 -7.21
N ILE A 12 -4.06 13.31 -6.10
CA ILE A 12 -5.38 13.36 -5.46
C ILE A 12 -5.65 14.72 -4.80
N GLU A 13 -4.63 15.46 -4.36
CA GLU A 13 -4.77 16.84 -3.85
C GLU A 13 -5.26 17.81 -4.94
N LYS A 14 -4.73 17.72 -6.16
CA LYS A 14 -5.12 18.59 -7.28
C LYS A 14 -6.60 18.48 -7.66
N ILE A 15 -7.21 17.34 -7.41
CA ILE A 15 -8.63 17.07 -7.72
C ILE A 15 -9.52 17.16 -6.47
N GLY A 16 -9.01 17.71 -5.36
CA GLY A 16 -9.78 17.90 -4.12
C GLY A 16 -10.08 16.61 -3.34
N GLN A 17 -9.40 15.52 -3.66
CA GLN A 17 -9.55 14.19 -3.05
C GLN A 17 -8.57 13.94 -1.89
N LEU A 18 -7.81 14.96 -1.46
CA LEU A 18 -6.95 14.93 -0.26
C LEU A 18 -7.22 16.15 0.62
N LYS A 19 -7.31 15.94 1.94
CA LYS A 19 -7.35 17.00 2.94
C LYS A 19 -6.15 16.88 3.88
N ARG A 20 -5.38 17.97 4.01
CA ARG A 20 -4.31 18.10 5.00
C ARG A 20 -4.86 18.57 6.34
N ILE A 21 -4.41 17.93 7.41
CA ILE A 21 -4.81 18.20 8.79
C ILE A 21 -3.55 18.54 9.59
N THR A 22 -3.44 19.80 9.98
CA THR A 22 -2.32 20.33 10.79
C THR A 22 -2.63 20.32 12.29
N HIS A 23 -3.91 20.10 12.65
CA HIS A 23 -4.31 19.98 14.05
C HIS A 23 -3.62 18.77 14.69
N PRO A 24 -3.06 18.89 15.91
CA PRO A 24 -2.43 17.76 16.60
C PRO A 24 -3.43 16.63 16.85
N VAL A 25 -3.11 15.43 16.37
CA VAL A 25 -3.95 14.23 16.52
C VAL A 25 -3.16 13.06 17.09
N SER A 26 -3.85 12.15 17.78
CA SER A 26 -3.28 10.94 18.38
C SER A 26 -3.45 9.72 17.49
N THR A 27 -2.44 8.85 17.46
CA THR A 27 -2.54 7.50 16.88
C THR A 27 -3.45 6.58 17.68
N LYS A 28 -3.77 6.93 18.93
CA LYS A 28 -4.67 6.18 19.80
C LYS A 28 -6.12 6.61 19.55
N LEU A 29 -6.84 5.84 18.74
CA LEU A 29 -8.26 5.97 18.42
C LEU A 29 -8.65 7.24 17.63
N GLU A 30 -8.00 8.38 17.84
CA GLU A 30 -8.39 9.68 17.28
C GLU A 30 -8.28 9.72 15.76
N ILE A 31 -7.11 9.39 15.18
CA ILE A 31 -6.96 9.32 13.72
C ILE A 31 -7.95 8.32 13.09
N ALA A 32 -8.15 7.17 13.74
CA ALA A 32 -9.03 6.12 13.24
C ALA A 32 -10.49 6.57 13.21
N GLU A 33 -10.98 7.19 14.28
CA GLU A 33 -12.35 7.71 14.37
C GLU A 33 -12.61 8.83 13.35
N ILE A 34 -11.65 9.75 13.17
CA ILE A 34 -11.76 10.81 12.16
C ILE A 34 -11.83 10.20 10.76
N ALA A 35 -10.92 9.27 10.45
CA ALA A 35 -10.89 8.61 9.15
C ALA A 35 -12.15 7.80 8.88
N ASP A 36 -12.67 7.07 9.89
CA ASP A 36 -13.89 6.27 9.78
C ASP A 36 -15.10 7.14 9.38
N ARG A 37 -15.31 8.27 10.07
CA ARG A 37 -16.39 9.21 9.74
C ARG A 37 -16.24 9.81 8.34
N VAL A 38 -15.04 10.27 8.00
CA VAL A 38 -14.78 10.91 6.70
C VAL A 38 -14.99 9.92 5.56
N ILE A 39 -14.46 8.70 5.68
CA ILE A 39 -14.58 7.69 4.62
C ILE A 39 -16.03 7.21 4.47
N LYS A 40 -16.76 6.99 5.57
CA LYS A 40 -18.19 6.63 5.53
C LYS A 40 -19.06 7.72 4.91
N ALA A 41 -18.67 8.98 5.04
CA ALA A 41 -19.30 10.12 4.37
C ALA A 41 -18.81 10.32 2.92
N ALA A 42 -18.11 9.34 2.33
CA ALA A 42 -17.49 9.42 1.00
C ALA A 42 -16.54 10.61 0.82
N GLY A 43 -15.90 11.05 1.91
CA GLY A 43 -14.97 12.17 1.93
C GLY A 43 -13.60 11.89 1.30
N PRO A 44 -12.71 12.90 1.30
CA PRO A 44 -11.36 12.79 0.74
C PRO A 44 -10.48 11.87 1.59
N ALA A 45 -9.32 11.50 1.05
CA ALA A 45 -8.23 10.97 1.86
C ALA A 45 -7.72 12.05 2.83
N LEU A 46 -7.08 11.62 3.92
CA LEU A 46 -6.56 12.52 4.95
C LEU A 46 -5.05 12.37 5.05
N LEU A 47 -4.34 13.51 5.17
CA LEU A 47 -2.94 13.58 5.54
C LEU A 47 -2.82 14.34 6.86
N PHE A 48 -2.53 13.62 7.94
CA PHE A 48 -2.27 14.19 9.25
C PHE A 48 -0.78 14.53 9.35
N GLU A 49 -0.47 15.82 9.46
CA GLU A 49 0.90 16.34 9.45
C GLU A 49 1.45 16.55 10.86
N ASN A 50 0.61 16.45 11.88
CA ASN A 50 0.97 16.64 13.29
C ASN A 50 0.43 15.49 14.14
N VAL A 51 1.23 14.44 14.26
CA VAL A 51 0.90 13.24 15.03
C VAL A 51 1.60 13.31 16.39
N LYS A 52 0.83 13.34 17.48
CA LYS A 52 1.33 13.60 18.85
C LYS A 52 2.44 12.62 19.27
N GLU A 53 2.29 11.35 18.90
CA GLU A 53 3.23 10.28 19.26
C GLU A 53 4.50 10.29 18.41
N THR A 54 4.42 10.79 17.17
CA THR A 54 5.55 10.84 16.22
C THR A 54 5.49 12.11 15.36
N PRO A 55 5.84 13.29 15.89
CA PRO A 55 5.64 14.56 15.20
C PRO A 55 6.34 14.69 13.84
N ASP A 56 7.43 13.95 13.63
CA ASP A 56 8.23 13.98 12.40
C ASP A 56 7.69 13.06 11.29
N VAL A 57 6.70 12.21 11.59
CA VAL A 57 6.20 11.19 10.65
C VAL A 57 4.70 11.40 10.41
N PRO A 58 4.29 11.92 9.23
CA PRO A 58 2.88 12.14 8.93
C PRO A 58 2.14 10.83 8.64
N VAL A 59 0.82 10.83 8.83
CA VAL A 59 -0.06 9.69 8.54
C VAL A 59 -0.98 10.02 7.37
N ALA A 60 -0.87 9.24 6.30
CA ALA A 60 -1.83 9.25 5.19
C ALA A 60 -2.82 8.09 5.32
N ILE A 61 -4.12 8.37 5.28
CA ILE A 61 -5.18 7.37 5.43
C ILE A 61 -6.35 7.63 4.47
N GLY A 62 -7.08 6.58 4.09
CA GLY A 62 -8.21 6.69 3.16
C GLY A 62 -7.80 6.83 1.69
N LEU A 63 -6.53 6.55 1.34
CA LEU A 63 -5.98 6.64 -0.01
C LEU A 63 -6.79 5.86 -1.05
N PHE A 64 -7.38 4.73 -0.65
CA PHE A 64 -8.23 3.89 -1.50
C PHE A 64 -9.69 3.86 -1.02
N GLY A 65 -10.12 4.87 -0.26
CA GLY A 65 -11.44 4.94 0.37
C GLY A 65 -12.60 5.28 -0.57
N SER A 66 -12.36 5.43 -1.88
CA SER A 66 -13.41 5.64 -2.89
C SER A 66 -13.10 4.90 -4.19
N HIS A 67 -14.13 4.65 -5.00
CA HIS A 67 -13.97 4.04 -6.32
C HIS A 67 -13.06 4.87 -7.24
N GLU A 68 -13.23 6.20 -7.22
CA GLU A 68 -12.41 7.12 -8.03
C GLU A 68 -10.94 7.07 -7.63
N ARG A 69 -10.62 7.20 -6.33
CA ARG A 69 -9.22 7.14 -5.86
C ARG A 69 -8.60 5.76 -6.11
N THR A 70 -9.38 4.70 -5.97
CA THR A 70 -8.91 3.34 -6.28
C THR A 70 -8.62 3.19 -7.77
N ALA A 71 -9.49 3.70 -8.65
CA ALA A 71 -9.26 3.66 -10.10
C ALA A 71 -8.03 4.50 -10.52
N LEU A 72 -7.83 5.65 -9.87
CA LEU A 72 -6.64 6.48 -10.09
C LEU A 72 -5.36 5.74 -9.67
N ALA A 73 -5.35 5.09 -8.50
CA ALA A 73 -4.21 4.32 -8.01
C ALA A 73 -3.87 3.11 -8.90
N LEU A 74 -4.90 2.49 -9.48
CA LEU A 74 -4.76 1.33 -10.38
C LEU A 74 -4.51 1.73 -11.85
N HIS A 75 -4.62 3.02 -12.17
CA HIS A 75 -4.62 3.54 -13.55
C HIS A 75 -5.62 2.82 -14.47
N SER A 76 -6.70 2.31 -13.88
CA SER A 76 -7.73 1.52 -14.55
C SER A 76 -8.95 1.41 -13.65
N SER A 77 -10.12 1.23 -14.25
CA SER A 77 -11.33 0.95 -13.49
C SER A 77 -11.36 -0.52 -12.98
N PRO A 78 -12.03 -0.80 -11.85
CA PRO A 78 -12.21 -2.16 -11.36
C PRO A 78 -12.85 -3.11 -12.39
N THR A 79 -13.78 -2.60 -13.22
CA THR A 79 -14.46 -3.37 -14.27
C THR A 79 -13.52 -3.76 -15.40
N GLU A 80 -12.65 -2.85 -15.84
CA GLU A 80 -11.61 -3.17 -16.83
C GLU A 80 -10.61 -4.20 -16.29
N ILE A 81 -10.21 -4.08 -15.03
CA ILE A 81 -9.32 -5.04 -14.38
C ILE A 81 -9.99 -6.42 -14.32
N ALA A 82 -11.26 -6.49 -13.90
CA ALA A 82 -12.02 -7.73 -13.86
C ALA A 82 -12.11 -8.38 -15.25
N SER A 83 -12.37 -7.58 -16.30
CA SER A 83 -12.40 -8.07 -17.69
C SER A 83 -11.05 -8.67 -18.10
N ARG A 84 -9.95 -7.95 -17.85
CA ARG A 84 -8.58 -8.42 -18.17
C ARG A 84 -8.23 -9.72 -17.43
N ILE A 85 -8.62 -9.84 -16.16
CA ILE A 85 -8.43 -11.07 -15.38
C ILE A 85 -9.27 -12.22 -15.97
N GLY A 86 -10.53 -11.96 -16.34
CA GLY A 86 -11.40 -12.93 -16.98
C GLY A 86 -10.81 -13.50 -18.27
N GLU A 87 -10.27 -12.63 -19.14
CA GLU A 87 -9.58 -13.04 -20.36
C GLU A 87 -8.36 -13.93 -20.08
N LEU A 88 -7.56 -13.58 -19.05
CA LEU A 88 -6.41 -14.37 -18.64
C LEU A 88 -6.79 -15.76 -18.11
N ILE A 89 -7.88 -15.88 -17.33
CA ILE A 89 -8.37 -17.16 -16.81
C ILE A 89 -8.96 -18.03 -17.92
N GLN A 90 -9.64 -17.42 -18.90
CA GLN A 90 -10.23 -18.13 -20.05
C GLN A 90 -9.20 -18.52 -21.11
N THR A 91 -7.95 -18.05 -20.99
CA THR A 91 -6.87 -18.43 -21.88
C THR A 91 -6.54 -19.90 -21.66
N ARG A 92 -7.02 -20.77 -22.57
CA ARG A 92 -6.72 -22.20 -22.54
C ARG A 92 -5.20 -22.41 -22.63
N PRO A 93 -4.63 -23.37 -21.89
CA PRO A 93 -3.24 -23.73 -22.06
C PRO A 93 -3.00 -24.09 -23.54
N PRO A 94 -1.99 -23.52 -24.19
CA PRO A 94 -1.70 -23.77 -25.59
C PRO A 94 -1.36 -25.24 -25.82
N ASN A 95 -2.10 -25.90 -26.72
CA ASN A 95 -1.98 -27.33 -27.00
C ASN A 95 -0.88 -27.67 -28.03
N SER A 96 -0.13 -26.67 -28.53
CA SER A 96 0.88 -26.84 -29.58
C SER A 96 2.06 -25.87 -29.40
N LEU A 97 3.24 -26.27 -29.88
CA LEU A 97 4.46 -25.45 -29.89
C LEU A 97 4.28 -24.11 -30.63
N ILE A 98 3.46 -24.09 -31.69
CA ILE A 98 3.16 -22.86 -32.44
C ILE A 98 2.28 -21.91 -31.61
N SER A 99 1.32 -22.45 -30.86
CA SER A 99 0.48 -21.65 -29.96
C SER A 99 1.27 -21.14 -28.74
N MET A 100 2.25 -21.92 -28.24
CA MET A 100 3.19 -21.48 -27.22
C MET A 100 4.03 -20.28 -27.70
N ALA A 101 4.56 -20.36 -28.92
CA ALA A 101 5.33 -19.26 -29.51
C ALA A 101 4.48 -17.99 -29.72
N HIS A 102 3.25 -18.13 -30.24
CA HIS A 102 2.33 -17.00 -30.41
C HIS A 102 1.92 -16.37 -29.07
N MET A 103 1.67 -17.19 -28.04
CA MET A 103 1.37 -16.71 -26.69
C MET A 103 2.57 -15.97 -26.10
N GLY A 104 3.78 -16.52 -26.27
CA GLY A 104 5.03 -15.86 -25.88
C GLY A 104 5.15 -14.47 -26.51
N LEU A 105 4.93 -14.36 -27.83
CA LEU A 105 4.98 -13.08 -28.55
C LEU A 105 3.96 -12.05 -28.03
N LYS A 106 2.71 -12.50 -27.78
CA LYS A 106 1.64 -11.65 -27.21
C LYS A 106 1.92 -11.18 -25.78
N MET A 107 2.71 -11.94 -25.02
CA MET A 107 3.07 -11.60 -23.64
C MET A 107 4.28 -10.66 -23.53
N ILE A 108 5.07 -10.49 -24.60
CA ILE A 108 6.25 -9.60 -24.61
C ILE A 108 5.90 -8.17 -24.17
N PRO A 109 4.86 -7.50 -24.72
CA PRO A 109 4.50 -6.15 -24.33
C PRO A 109 4.04 -6.07 -22.87
N THR A 110 3.33 -7.09 -22.38
CA THR A 110 2.88 -7.21 -20.99
C THR A 110 4.08 -7.36 -20.04
N ILE A 111 5.08 -8.16 -20.40
CA ILE A 111 6.29 -8.33 -19.60
C ILE A 111 7.12 -7.03 -19.59
N GLN A 112 7.23 -6.37 -20.75
CA GLN A 112 7.94 -5.09 -20.87
C GLN A 112 7.24 -3.97 -20.08
N SER A 113 5.91 -3.95 -20.06
CA SER A 113 5.12 -2.93 -19.34
C SER A 113 5.18 -3.09 -17.82
N LEU A 114 5.52 -4.28 -17.30
CA LEU A 114 5.75 -4.47 -15.86
C LEU A 114 6.90 -3.61 -15.32
N GLY A 115 7.83 -3.15 -16.17
CA GLY A 115 8.79 -2.09 -15.83
C GLY A 115 9.67 -2.36 -14.60
N ILE A 116 9.81 -3.62 -14.17
CA ILE A 116 10.49 -3.98 -12.91
C ILE A 116 12.00 -3.74 -13.06
N LYS A 117 12.44 -2.54 -12.66
CA LYS A 117 13.85 -2.21 -12.55
C LYS A 117 14.36 -2.63 -11.18
N ARG A 118 15.25 -3.62 -11.13
CA ARG A 118 15.98 -3.95 -9.90
C ARG A 118 17.04 -2.88 -9.64
N GLY A 119 16.76 -1.98 -8.69
CA GLY A 119 17.72 -0.97 -8.23
C GLY A 119 18.55 -1.45 -7.04
N LYS A 120 19.79 -0.99 -6.92
CA LYS A 120 20.62 -1.19 -5.71
C LYS A 120 20.24 -0.22 -4.58
N SER A 121 19.68 0.93 -4.91
CA SER A 121 19.28 1.99 -3.98
C SER A 121 17.89 2.56 -4.34
N GLY A 122 17.32 3.35 -3.43
CA GLY A 122 16.07 4.08 -3.60
C GLY A 122 15.71 4.86 -2.33
N PRO A 123 14.74 5.79 -2.37
CA PRO A 123 14.39 6.66 -1.24
C PRO A 123 14.00 5.90 0.03
N CYS A 124 13.51 4.67 -0.09
CA CYS A 124 13.23 3.81 1.07
C CYS A 124 14.48 3.41 1.89
N LYS A 125 15.69 3.76 1.42
CA LYS A 125 16.97 3.51 2.09
C LYS A 125 17.64 4.78 2.61
N ASP A 126 16.97 5.93 2.60
CA ASP A 126 17.55 7.21 3.05
C ASP A 126 17.80 7.22 4.57
N VAL A 127 16.99 6.47 5.34
CA VAL A 127 17.17 6.27 6.79
C VAL A 127 17.22 4.77 7.06
N ILE A 128 18.32 4.29 7.65
CA ILE A 128 18.53 2.87 7.97
C ILE A 128 18.88 2.74 9.45
N LEU A 129 17.99 2.11 10.21
CA LEU A 129 18.23 1.72 11.61
C LEU A 129 18.48 0.21 11.67
N LYS A 130 19.43 -0.23 12.48
CA LYS A 130 19.80 -1.66 12.62
C LYS A 130 20.09 -2.00 14.08
N GLY A 131 19.90 -3.27 14.44
CA GLY A 131 20.22 -3.75 15.79
C GLY A 131 19.50 -2.94 16.86
N ASP A 132 20.25 -2.43 17.82
CA ASP A 132 19.72 -1.72 18.98
C ASP A 132 19.09 -0.36 18.66
N ASP A 133 19.37 0.20 17.47
CA ASP A 133 18.79 1.46 16.99
C ASP A 133 17.32 1.31 16.52
N ILE A 134 16.86 0.06 16.30
CA ILE A 134 15.50 -0.23 15.87
C ILE A 134 14.53 0.13 16.99
N ASP A 135 13.57 0.99 16.69
CA ASP A 135 12.50 1.34 17.62
C ASP A 135 11.19 1.57 16.86
N LEU A 136 10.28 0.62 16.98
CA LEU A 136 8.98 0.63 16.32
C LEU A 136 8.04 1.70 16.90
N SER A 137 8.30 2.23 18.10
CA SER A 137 7.49 3.32 18.65
C SER A 137 7.72 4.66 17.93
N LYS A 138 8.75 4.74 17.06
CA LYS A 138 9.01 5.89 16.20
C LYS A 138 8.12 5.93 14.94
N LEU A 139 7.31 4.88 14.72
CA LEU A 139 6.34 4.82 13.64
C LEU A 139 4.94 5.19 14.18
N PRO A 140 4.13 5.96 13.43
CA PRO A 140 2.77 6.32 13.83
C PRO A 140 1.81 5.14 13.63
N VAL A 141 1.99 4.05 14.39
CA VAL A 141 1.14 2.87 14.30
C VAL A 141 -0.15 3.10 15.09
N LEU A 142 -1.30 2.90 14.46
CA LEU A 142 -2.60 3.23 15.03
C LEU A 142 -3.10 2.12 15.96
N THR A 143 -3.72 2.52 17.06
CA THR A 143 -4.72 1.69 17.76
C THR A 143 -6.07 2.10 17.21
N CYS A 144 -6.74 1.21 16.47
CA CYS A 144 -7.93 1.57 15.70
C CYS A 144 -9.21 1.49 16.53
N TRP A 145 -9.29 0.51 17.42
CA TRP A 145 -10.48 0.24 18.23
C TRP A 145 -10.18 0.22 19.72
N PRO A 146 -11.14 0.61 20.60
CA PRO A 146 -10.92 0.65 22.04
C PRO A 146 -10.52 -0.70 22.65
N GLN A 147 -10.92 -1.80 22.02
CA GLN A 147 -10.64 -3.18 22.46
C GLN A 147 -9.49 -3.83 21.67
N ASP A 148 -8.79 -3.11 20.80
CA ASP A 148 -7.58 -3.65 20.17
C ASP A 148 -6.54 -3.96 21.26
N GLY A 149 -5.89 -5.12 21.14
CA GLY A 149 -4.82 -5.54 22.08
C GLY A 149 -3.53 -4.71 21.98
N GLY A 150 -3.46 -3.79 21.02
CA GLY A 150 -2.31 -2.91 20.79
C GLY A 150 -2.38 -2.23 19.42
N PRO A 151 -1.37 -1.45 19.05
CA PRO A 151 -1.30 -0.80 17.75
C PRO A 151 -0.97 -1.80 16.63
N PHE A 152 -1.58 -1.60 15.46
CA PHE A 152 -1.41 -2.46 14.28
C PHE A 152 -0.92 -1.71 13.05
N VAL A 153 0.04 -2.30 12.33
CA VAL A 153 0.26 -1.97 10.93
C VAL A 153 -0.87 -2.60 10.12
N THR A 154 -1.72 -1.77 9.53
CA THR A 154 -3.02 -2.19 8.99
C THR A 154 -2.97 -2.64 7.54
N LEU A 155 -2.04 -2.09 6.74
CA LEU A 155 -1.95 -2.33 5.30
C LEU A 155 -0.49 -2.61 4.84
N PRO A 156 0.30 -3.47 5.52
CA PRO A 156 1.66 -3.74 5.10
C PRO A 156 1.69 -4.71 3.92
N MET A 157 2.75 -4.59 3.11
CA MET A 157 3.12 -5.60 2.12
C MET A 157 4.25 -6.46 2.71
N VAL A 158 3.90 -7.66 3.18
CA VAL A 158 4.84 -8.59 3.82
C VAL A 158 5.44 -9.49 2.76
N PHE A 159 6.76 -9.40 2.59
CA PHE A 159 7.53 -10.19 1.65
C PHE A 159 8.10 -11.44 2.34
N THR A 160 7.75 -12.62 1.83
CA THR A 160 8.30 -13.90 2.31
C THR A 160 8.94 -14.68 1.18
N HIS A 161 9.88 -15.57 1.51
CA HIS A 161 10.58 -16.41 0.54
C HIS A 161 10.49 -17.87 0.98
N ASN A 162 10.18 -18.75 0.04
CA ASN A 162 10.20 -20.20 0.27
C ASN A 162 11.66 -20.65 0.55
N PRO A 163 11.93 -21.36 1.66
CA PRO A 163 13.29 -21.73 2.04
C PRO A 163 13.94 -22.74 1.09
N ASN A 164 13.16 -23.55 0.37
CA ASN A 164 13.67 -24.61 -0.51
C ASN A 164 13.98 -24.13 -1.93
N ASN A 165 13.18 -23.19 -2.46
CA ASN A 165 13.29 -22.76 -3.86
C ASN A 165 13.40 -21.24 -4.06
N GLY A 166 13.43 -20.45 -2.98
CA GLY A 166 13.59 -19.00 -3.02
C GLY A 166 12.42 -18.24 -3.65
N ARG A 167 11.29 -18.90 -3.97
CA ARG A 167 10.12 -18.22 -4.55
C ARG A 167 9.58 -17.19 -3.57
N ARG A 168 9.40 -15.97 -4.07
CA ARG A 168 8.87 -14.83 -3.33
C ARG A 168 7.36 -14.83 -3.31
N ASN A 169 6.79 -14.58 -2.14
CA ASN A 169 5.38 -14.23 -1.96
C ASN A 169 5.27 -12.81 -1.40
N VAL A 170 4.17 -12.14 -1.70
CA VAL A 170 3.81 -10.87 -1.08
C VAL A 170 2.38 -10.99 -0.59
N GLY A 171 2.18 -10.81 0.70
CA GLY A 171 0.86 -10.87 1.34
C GLY A 171 0.58 -9.61 2.12
N MET A 172 -0.71 -9.34 2.32
CA MET A 172 -1.18 -8.29 3.21
C MET A 172 -1.71 -8.95 4.48
N TYR A 173 -1.03 -8.70 5.60
CA TYR A 173 -1.36 -9.24 6.91
C TYR A 173 -1.36 -8.10 7.91
N ARG A 174 -2.36 -8.02 8.80
CA ARG A 174 -2.27 -7.08 9.92
C ARG A 174 -1.14 -7.53 10.84
N VAL A 175 -0.32 -6.59 11.30
CA VAL A 175 0.84 -6.87 12.15
C VAL A 175 0.71 -6.04 13.42
N GLN A 176 0.53 -6.71 14.56
CA GLN A 176 0.50 -6.08 15.87
C GLN A 176 1.91 -5.73 16.31
N ILE A 177 2.11 -4.55 16.89
CA ILE A 177 3.36 -4.21 17.57
C ILE A 177 3.26 -4.66 19.03
N TYR A 178 4.22 -5.46 19.49
CA TYR A 178 4.27 -5.90 20.89
C TYR A 178 5.21 -5.03 21.73
N ASP A 179 6.36 -4.66 21.16
CA ASP A 179 7.38 -3.85 21.85
C ASP A 179 8.25 -3.05 20.85
N LYS A 180 9.40 -2.55 21.34
CA LYS A 180 10.38 -1.77 20.57
C LYS A 180 10.82 -2.44 19.27
N ASN A 181 10.90 -3.78 19.20
CA ASN A 181 11.45 -4.49 18.04
C ASN A 181 10.76 -5.82 17.68
N THR A 182 9.65 -6.18 18.33
CA THR A 182 8.87 -7.39 17.99
C THR A 182 7.44 -7.10 17.54
N THR A 183 6.95 -7.91 16.59
CA THR A 183 5.62 -7.79 15.96
C THR A 183 5.05 -9.15 15.58
N GLY A 184 3.72 -9.30 15.47
CA GLY A 184 3.07 -10.54 15.04
C GLY A 184 1.62 -10.42 14.62
#